data_AF-A0A9E5BHV4-F1
#
_entry.id   AF-A0A9E5BHV4-F1
#
_cell.length_a   1.000
_cell.length_b   1.000
_cell.length_c   1.000
_cell.angle_alpha   90.00
_cell.angle_beta   90.00
_cell.angle_gamma   90.00
#
_symmetry.space_group_name_H-M   'P 1'
#
loop_
_entity.id
_entity.type
_entity.pdbx_description
1 polymer ?
#
loop_
_entity_poly.entity_id
_entity_poly.type
_entity_poly.pdbx_seq_one_letter_code
_entity_poly.pdbx_strand_id
1 'polypeptide(L)'
;MSTVKQEGIFTVILSLCVNIVLASVKCSVGVIANSHALIADGIHSLTDIAGDIAAIIGIRFAHLPKDDDHPYGHYRFSTLATLFISTLVLSFCIGLAWHSLKNLMLGTATEIPGVAAAWVAGIALIIKETFYHFARR
;
A
#
# COMPACT_ATOMS: atom_id res chain seq x y z
N MET A 1 -30.10 -2.59 -1.98
CA MET A 1 -28.69 -2.81 -2.39
C MET A 1 -27.83 -2.14 -1.34
N SER A 2 -27.34 -2.90 -0.36
CA SER A 2 -27.09 -2.45 1.01
C SER A 2 -25.89 -1.50 1.13
N THR A 3 -26.12 -0.36 1.79
CA THR A 3 -25.21 0.77 2.07
C THR A 3 -23.76 0.39 2.41
N VAL A 4 -23.56 -0.71 3.15
CA VAL A 4 -22.24 -1.26 3.54
C VAL A 4 -21.32 -1.54 2.33
N LYS A 5 -21.87 -1.92 1.17
CA LYS A 5 -21.09 -2.22 -0.05
C LYS A 5 -20.50 -0.96 -0.70
N GLN A 6 -21.25 0.14 -0.68
CA GLN A 6 -20.77 1.41 -1.23
C GLN A 6 -19.72 2.04 -0.33
N GLU A 7 -19.86 1.89 0.99
CA GLU A 7 -18.90 2.43 1.95
C GLU A 7 -17.54 1.74 1.84
N GLY A 8 -17.50 0.40 1.75
CA GLY A 8 -16.22 -0.33 1.60
C GLY A 8 -15.45 0.01 0.33
N ILE A 9 -16.13 0.09 -0.83
CA ILE A 9 -15.49 0.46 -2.10
C ILE A 9 -15.07 1.93 -2.09
N PHE A 10 -15.88 2.82 -1.52
CA PHE A 10 -15.56 4.23 -1.41
C PHE A 10 -14.30 4.47 -0.57
N THR A 11 -14.18 3.80 0.59
CA THR A 11 -12.98 3.90 1.44
C THR A 11 -11.72 3.43 0.72
N VAL A 12 -11.79 2.32 -0.05
CA VAL A 12 -10.64 1.83 -0.84
C VAL A 12 -10.29 2.78 -1.99
N ILE A 13 -11.27 3.40 -2.65
CA ILE A 13 -11.00 4.41 -3.69
C ILE A 13 -10.35 5.66 -3.08
N LEU A 14 -10.82 6.09 -1.92
CA LEU A 14 -10.22 7.22 -1.23
C LEU A 14 -8.78 6.89 -0.77
N SER A 15 -8.54 5.68 -0.28
CA SER A 15 -7.22 5.14 0.07
C SER A 15 -6.29 5.18 -1.15
N LEU A 16 -6.77 4.68 -2.29
CA LEU A 16 -6.06 4.66 -3.56
C LEU A 16 -5.63 6.08 -3.97
N CYS A 17 -6.54 7.05 -3.93
CA CYS A 17 -6.23 8.45 -4.24
C CYS A 17 -5.16 9.03 -3.31
N VAL A 18 -5.27 8.80 -2.00
CA VAL A 18 -4.28 9.26 -1.01
C VAL A 18 -2.92 8.62 -1.25
N ASN A 19 -2.87 7.30 -1.48
CA ASN A 19 -1.63 6.58 -1.75
C ASN A 19 -0.96 7.02 -3.05
N ILE A 20 -1.72 7.32 -4.11
CA ILE A 20 -1.19 7.88 -5.37
C ILE A 20 -0.51 9.22 -5.13
N VAL A 21 -1.16 10.13 -4.39
CA VAL A 21 -0.59 11.44 -4.05
C VAL A 21 0.67 11.28 -3.20
N LEU A 22 0.61 10.45 -2.15
CA LEU A 22 1.76 10.20 -1.28
C LEU A 22 2.94 9.56 -2.03
N ALA A 23 2.69 8.56 -2.87
CA ALA A 23 3.73 7.92 -3.67
C ALA A 23 4.41 8.93 -4.60
N SER A 24 3.62 9.78 -5.26
CA SER A 24 4.13 10.81 -6.17
C SER A 24 5.01 11.83 -5.44
N VAL A 25 4.56 12.31 -4.26
CA VAL A 25 5.32 13.26 -3.44
C VAL A 25 6.60 12.62 -2.88
N LYS A 26 6.52 11.42 -2.30
CA LYS A 26 7.67 10.72 -1.72
C LYS A 26 8.71 10.36 -2.75
N CYS A 27 8.32 9.86 -3.93
CA CYS A 27 9.27 9.56 -5.00
C CYS A 27 9.93 10.82 -5.54
N SER A 28 9.16 11.88 -5.81
CA SER A 28 9.71 13.13 -6.34
C SER A 28 10.68 13.78 -5.35
N VAL A 29 10.29 13.92 -4.09
CA VAL A 29 11.15 14.52 -3.06
C VAL A 29 12.29 13.57 -2.69
N GLY A 30 12.09 12.26 -2.70
CA GLY A 30 13.12 11.26 -2.42
C GLY A 30 14.29 11.33 -3.40
N VAL A 31 14.00 11.54 -4.70
CA VAL A 31 15.03 11.75 -5.73
C VAL A 31 15.73 13.10 -5.52
N ILE A 32 14.98 14.17 -5.26
CA ILE A 32 15.56 15.52 -5.06
C ILE A 32 16.44 15.57 -3.80
N ALA A 33 16.04 14.86 -2.74
CA ALA A 33 16.72 14.84 -1.45
C ALA A 33 17.78 13.72 -1.32
N ASN A 34 18.06 12.97 -2.41
CA ASN A 34 18.94 11.79 -2.43
C ASN A 34 18.67 10.81 -1.28
N SER A 35 17.40 10.63 -0.91
CA SER A 35 17.01 9.83 0.25
C SER A 35 16.58 8.44 -0.17
N HIS A 36 17.47 7.46 -0.05
CA HIS A 36 17.13 6.05 -0.27
C HIS A 36 15.99 5.57 0.65
N ALA A 37 15.92 6.09 1.88
CA ALA A 37 14.85 5.78 2.82
C ALA A 37 13.48 6.32 2.35
N LEU A 38 13.43 7.57 1.88
CA LEU A 38 12.19 8.18 1.39
C LEU A 38 11.73 7.55 0.06
N ILE A 39 12.68 7.18 -0.80
CA ILE A 39 12.40 6.42 -2.03
C ILE A 39 11.82 5.04 -1.69
N ALA A 40 12.39 4.33 -0.72
CA ALA A 40 11.87 3.04 -0.26
C ALA A 40 10.43 3.15 0.29
N ASP A 41 10.14 4.21 1.05
CA ASP A 41 8.78 4.50 1.53
C ASP A 41 7.82 4.92 0.40
N GLY A 42 8.34 5.59 -0.64
CA GLY A 42 7.62 5.83 -1.89
C GLY A 42 7.21 4.54 -2.60
N ILE A 43 8.14 3.59 -2.74
CA ILE A 43 7.89 2.26 -3.33
C ILE A 43 6.90 1.45 -2.48
N HIS A 44 6.98 1.56 -1.16
CA HIS A 44 6.00 0.93 -0.28
C HIS A 44 4.58 1.48 -0.55
N SER A 45 4.45 2.79 -0.73
CA SER A 45 3.18 3.42 -1.09
C SER A 45 2.67 2.98 -2.49
N LEU A 46 3.55 2.59 -3.41
CA LEU A 46 3.15 1.96 -4.68
C LEU A 46 2.61 0.53 -4.48
N THR A 47 3.17 -0.21 -3.53
CA THR A 47 2.63 -1.53 -3.15
C THR A 47 1.23 -1.41 -2.56
N ASP A 48 1.00 -0.37 -1.75
CA ASP A 48 -0.33 -0.06 -1.20
C ASP A 48 -1.35 0.21 -2.32
N ILE A 49 -0.98 0.98 -3.35
CA ILE A 49 -1.81 1.24 -4.55
C ILE A 49 -2.18 -0.07 -5.26
N ALA A 50 -1.22 -0.97 -5.45
CA ALA A 50 -1.47 -2.27 -6.05
C ALA A 50 -2.42 -3.12 -5.20
N GLY A 51 -2.27 -3.05 -3.86
CA GLY A 51 -3.18 -3.66 -2.89
C GLY A 51 -4.60 -3.12 -2.99
N ASP A 52 -4.77 -1.79 -3.05
CA ASP A 52 -6.08 -1.13 -3.20
C ASP A 52 -6.78 -1.55 -4.50
N ILE A 53 -6.05 -1.61 -5.63
CA ILE A 53 -6.57 -2.08 -6.91
C ILE A 53 -6.99 -3.56 -6.83
N ALA A 54 -6.12 -4.41 -6.27
CA ALA A 54 -6.41 -5.83 -6.09
C ALA A 54 -7.61 -6.05 -5.17
N ALA A 55 -7.80 -5.22 -4.14
CA ALA A 55 -8.96 -5.24 -3.26
C ALA A 55 -10.24 -4.85 -4.01
N ILE A 56 -10.22 -3.80 -4.84
CA ILE A 56 -11.37 -3.41 -5.69
C ILE A 56 -11.76 -4.56 -6.62
N ILE A 57 -10.77 -5.19 -7.28
CA ILE A 57 -10.99 -6.34 -8.17
C ILE A 57 -11.56 -7.51 -7.38
N GLY A 58 -10.94 -7.88 -6.25
CA GLY A 58 -11.36 -8.98 -5.39
C GLY A 58 -12.79 -8.81 -4.87
N ILE A 59 -13.17 -7.60 -4.44
CA ILE A 59 -14.53 -7.26 -4.04
C ILE A 59 -15.48 -7.39 -5.23
N ARG A 60 -15.10 -6.92 -6.43
CA ARG A 60 -15.95 -7.00 -7.62
C ARG A 60 -16.21 -8.43 -8.07
N PHE A 61 -15.17 -9.28 -8.11
CA PHE A 61 -15.28 -10.69 -8.48
C PHE A 61 -15.99 -11.53 -7.41
N ALA A 62 -15.77 -11.26 -6.13
CA ALA A 62 -16.45 -11.97 -5.05
C ALA A 62 -17.98 -11.79 -5.06
N HIS A 63 -18.48 -10.75 -5.73
CA HIS A 63 -19.89 -10.42 -5.83
C HIS A 63 -20.51 -10.74 -7.20
N LEU A 64 -19.82 -11.50 -8.08
CA LEU A 64 -20.46 -12.02 -9.28
C LEU A 64 -21.65 -12.93 -8.89
N PRO A 65 -22.79 -12.84 -9.60
CA PRO A 65 -23.92 -13.74 -9.36
C PRO A 65 -23.49 -15.20 -9.58
N LYS A 66 -24.16 -16.13 -8.90
CA LYS A 66 -23.91 -17.56 -9.08
C LYS A 66 -24.03 -17.92 -10.57
N ASP A 67 -23.03 -18.61 -11.10
CA ASP A 67 -23.05 -19.25 -12.41
C ASP A 67 -23.14 -20.77 -12.24
N ASP A 68 -23.31 -21.48 -13.35
CA ASP A 68 -23.41 -22.95 -13.36
C ASP A 68 -22.08 -23.63 -12.96
N ASP A 69 -20.93 -22.99 -13.17
CA ASP A 69 -19.60 -23.48 -12.77
C ASP A 69 -19.33 -23.30 -11.26
N HIS A 70 -19.99 -22.35 -10.59
CA HIS A 70 -19.82 -22.05 -9.16
C HIS A 70 -21.15 -22.01 -8.40
N PRO A 71 -21.77 -23.18 -8.15
CA PRO A 71 -23.06 -23.30 -7.45
C PRO A 71 -23.02 -22.79 -5.99
N TYR A 72 -21.84 -22.69 -5.38
CA TYR A 72 -21.64 -22.10 -4.04
C TYR A 72 -21.38 -20.58 -4.07
N GLY A 73 -21.12 -19.99 -5.24
CA GLY A 73 -20.83 -18.56 -5.43
C GLY A 73 -19.34 -18.20 -5.39
N HIS A 74 -19.01 -17.01 -5.86
CA HIS A 74 -17.64 -16.52 -6.06
C HIS A 74 -16.98 -15.91 -4.80
N TYR A 75 -17.60 -16.03 -3.63
CA TYR A 75 -17.15 -15.36 -2.40
C TYR A 75 -15.70 -15.68 -1.99
N ARG A 76 -15.15 -16.84 -2.41
CA ARG A 76 -13.74 -17.22 -2.14
C ARG A 76 -12.70 -16.41 -2.92
N PHE A 77 -13.11 -15.70 -3.97
CA PHE A 77 -12.20 -14.84 -4.74
C PHE A 77 -11.64 -13.68 -3.89
N SER A 78 -12.38 -13.17 -2.92
CA SER A 78 -11.85 -12.14 -2.01
C SER A 78 -10.73 -12.70 -1.14
N THR A 79 -10.88 -13.93 -0.63
CA THR A 79 -9.85 -14.61 0.15
C THR A 79 -8.58 -14.83 -0.66
N LEU A 80 -8.72 -15.23 -1.93
CA LEU A 80 -7.58 -15.41 -2.82
C LEU A 80 -6.87 -14.08 -3.12
N ALA A 81 -7.62 -13.00 -3.33
CA ALA A 81 -7.07 -11.66 -3.51
C ALA A 81 -6.30 -11.20 -2.25
N THR A 82 -6.88 -11.38 -1.05
CA THR A 82 -6.20 -11.05 0.22
C THR A 82 -4.93 -11.87 0.43
N LEU A 83 -4.94 -13.16 0.10
CA LEU A 83 -3.76 -14.02 0.19
C LEU A 83 -2.66 -13.57 -0.78
N PHE A 84 -3.03 -13.18 -2.00
CA PHE A 84 -2.10 -12.62 -2.98
C PHE A 84 -1.45 -11.32 -2.49
N ILE A 85 -2.26 -10.36 -2.03
CA ILE A 85 -1.76 -9.08 -1.47
C ILE A 85 -0.83 -9.35 -0.27
N SER A 86 -1.22 -10.24 0.64
CA SER A 86 -0.42 -10.57 1.83
C SER A 86 0.93 -11.17 1.47
N THR A 87 0.98 -12.00 0.43
CA THR A 87 2.23 -12.62 -0.07
C THR A 87 3.16 -11.58 -0.68
N LEU A 88 2.62 -10.60 -1.43
CA LEU A 88 3.40 -9.49 -1.97
C LEU A 88 4.02 -8.64 -0.86
N VAL A 89 3.22 -8.27 0.16
CA VAL A 89 3.69 -7.50 1.31
C VAL A 89 4.79 -8.25 2.08
N LEU A 90 4.59 -9.56 2.33
CA LEU A 90 5.58 -10.38 3.00
C LEU A 90 6.91 -10.42 2.23
N SER A 91 6.85 -10.58 0.91
CA SER A 91 8.02 -10.60 0.04
C SER A 91 8.77 -9.26 0.08
N PHE A 92 8.04 -8.14 0.04
CA PHE A 92 8.61 -6.79 0.16
C PHE A 92 9.32 -6.60 1.51
N CYS A 93 8.70 -7.01 2.62
CA CYS A 93 9.29 -6.91 3.96
C CYS A 93 10.59 -7.72 4.09
N ILE A 94 10.63 -8.94 3.53
CA ILE A 94 11.85 -9.76 3.51
C ILE A 94 12.95 -9.06 2.72
N GLY A 95 12.62 -8.51 1.54
CA GLY A 95 13.57 -7.75 0.72
C GLY A 95 14.12 -6.52 1.43
N LEU A 96 13.25 -5.76 2.11
CA LEU A 96 13.64 -4.58 2.89
C LEU A 96 14.55 -4.94 4.07
N ALA A 97 14.21 -6.00 4.81
CA ALA A 97 15.01 -6.50 5.92
C ALA A 97 16.41 -6.95 5.45
N TRP A 98 16.46 -7.70 4.34
CA TRP A 98 17.72 -8.15 3.75
C TRP A 98 18.60 -6.99 3.30
N HIS A 99 18.01 -6.00 2.60
CA HIS A 99 18.72 -4.80 2.17
C HIS A 99 19.28 -4.01 3.36
N SER A 100 18.48 -3.85 4.41
CA SER A 100 18.89 -3.13 5.63
C SER A 100 20.02 -3.86 6.35
N LEU A 101 19.94 -5.18 6.49
CA LEU A 101 20.98 -6.00 7.12
C LEU A 101 22.28 -5.97 6.32
N LYS A 102 22.19 -6.04 4.98
CA LYS A 102 23.33 -5.95 4.08
C LYS A 102 24.05 -4.61 4.25
N ASN A 103 23.31 -3.50 4.27
CA ASN A 103 23.88 -2.16 4.43
C ASN A 103 24.55 -1.99 5.81
N LEU A 104 23.98 -2.61 6.86
CA LEU A 104 24.58 -2.63 8.19
C LEU A 104 25.91 -3.41 8.23
N MET A 105 25.96 -4.58 7.58
CA MET A 105 27.16 -5.44 7.58
C MET A 105 28.29 -4.90 6.69
N LEU A 106 27.96 -4.29 5.54
CA LEU A 106 28.96 -3.75 4.61
C LEU A 106 29.50 -2.37 5.02
N GLY A 107 28.93 -1.73 6.04
CA GLY A 107 29.37 -0.42 6.52
C GLY A 107 29.24 0.68 5.46
N THR A 108 28.40 0.49 4.44
CA THR A 108 28.13 1.52 3.44
C THR A 108 27.51 2.72 4.15
N ALA A 109 28.20 3.87 4.13
CA ALA A 109 27.66 5.10 4.67
C ALA A 109 26.35 5.42 3.93
N THR A 110 25.22 5.20 4.61
CA THR A 110 23.95 5.77 4.20
C THR A 110 24.11 7.28 4.28
N GLU A 111 24.07 7.95 3.12
CA GLU A 111 24.02 9.40 3.09
C GLU A 111 22.88 9.86 3.98
N ILE A 112 23.19 10.72 4.96
CA ILE A 112 22.20 11.26 5.88
C ILE A 112 21.25 12.08 5.01
N PRO A 113 19.99 11.65 4.85
CA PRO A 113 19.05 12.37 4.00
C PRO A 113 18.88 13.79 4.52
N GLY A 114 18.77 14.76 3.61
CA GLY A 114 18.53 16.15 3.98
C GLY A 114 17.28 16.30 4.85
N VAL A 115 17.25 17.34 5.69
CA VAL A 115 16.14 17.63 6.64
C VAL A 115 14.76 17.69 5.94
N ALA A 116 14.74 18.02 4.65
CA ALA A 116 13.56 17.98 3.80
C ALA A 116 12.91 16.59 3.72
N ALA A 117 13.71 15.51 3.64
CA ALA A 117 13.19 14.16 3.60
C ALA A 117 12.50 13.76 4.91
N ALA A 118 13.03 14.22 6.04
CA ALA A 118 12.44 13.97 7.36
C ALA A 118 11.06 14.66 7.50
N TRP A 119 10.93 15.92 7.06
CA TRP A 119 9.65 16.63 7.05
C TRP A 119 8.61 15.94 6.18
N VAL A 120 8.99 15.51 4.98
CA VAL A 120 8.06 14.80 4.08
C VAL A 120 7.63 13.46 4.67
N ALA A 121 8.56 12.70 5.26
CA ALA A 121 8.21 11.46 5.95
C ALA A 121 7.25 11.71 7.12
N GLY A 122 7.48 12.76 7.92
CA GLY A 122 6.60 13.13 9.03
C GLY A 122 5.20 13.53 8.57
N ILE A 123 5.08 14.37 7.54
CA ILE A 123 3.79 14.76 6.96
C ILE A 123 3.06 13.53 6.40
N ALA A 124 3.76 12.66 5.68
CA ALA A 124 3.18 11.44 5.14
C ALA A 124 2.65 10.52 6.26
N LEU A 125 3.35 10.43 7.39
CA LEU A 125 2.92 9.68 8.55
C LEU A 125 1.61 10.24 9.12
N ILE A 126 1.53 11.56 9.29
CA ILE A 126 0.31 12.23 9.78
C ILE A 126 -0.88 11.98 8.83
N ILE A 127 -0.65 12.04 7.51
CA ILE A 127 -1.68 11.77 6.51
C ILE A 127 -2.18 10.33 6.63
N LYS A 128 -1.25 9.35 6.69
CA LYS A 128 -1.61 7.93 6.84
C LYS A 128 -2.37 7.67 8.16
N GLU A 129 -1.94 8.27 9.26
CA GLU A 129 -2.61 8.12 10.57
C GLU A 129 -4.02 8.69 10.56
N THR A 130 -4.19 9.89 9.99
CA THR A 130 -5.51 10.52 9.84
C THR A 130 -6.43 9.65 8.99
N PHE A 131 -5.89 9.07 7.91
CA PHE A 131 -6.63 8.19 7.04
C PHE A 131 -7.02 6.88 7.73
N TYR A 132 -6.11 6.28 8.51
CA TYR A 132 -6.39 5.11 9.32
C TYR A 132 -7.55 5.36 10.30
N HIS A 133 -7.54 6.50 10.99
CA HIS A 133 -8.64 6.88 11.86
C HIS A 133 -9.96 7.11 11.14
N PHE A 134 -9.92 7.65 9.91
CA PHE A 134 -11.10 7.82 9.08
C PHE A 134 -11.66 6.47 8.63
N ALA A 135 -10.81 5.57 8.11
CA ALA A 135 -11.22 4.26 7.62
C ALA A 135 -11.67 3.29 8.73
N ARG A 136 -11.27 3.53 9.99
CA ARG A 136 -11.67 2.73 11.15
C ARG A 136 -13.05 3.11 11.70
N ARG A 137 -13.54 4.33 11.44
CA ARG A 137 -14.86 4.78 11.87
C ARG A 137 -15.95 4.28 10.93
#